data_AF-A0A6I3UXG2-F1
#
_entry.id   AF-A0A6I3UXG2-F1
#
_cell.length_a   1.000
_cell.length_b   1.000
_cell.length_c   1.000
_cell.angle_alpha   90.00
_cell.angle_beta   90.00
_cell.angle_gamma   90.00
#
_symmetry.space_group_name_H-M   'P 1'
#
loop_
_entity.id
_entity.type
_entity.pdbx_description
1 polymer ?
#
loop_
_entity_poly.entity_id
_entity_poly.type
_entity_poly.pdbx_seq_one_letter_code
_entity_poly.pdbx_strand_id
1 'polypeptide(L)'
;FLGMYNLLEYAKNARVSNLVYISSSEVYGISTSNNPLDENYIGTVDHLSVRSSYASSKRATETLCVSFASEYGIKIMIVRPGHIYGPSAKDSDNRVSSFFMT
;
A
#
# COMPACT_ATOMS: atom_id res chain seq x y z
N PHE A 1 2.78 3.83 8.99
CA PHE A 1 4.01 3.32 9.63
C PHE A 1 3.78 2.85 11.05
N LEU A 2 3.60 3.73 12.06
CA LEU A 2 3.58 3.33 13.48
C LEU A 2 2.51 2.27 13.83
N GLY A 3 1.30 2.40 13.31
CA GLY A 3 0.25 1.40 13.51
C GLY A 3 0.64 0.01 12.97
N MET A 4 1.34 -0.04 11.84
CA MET A 4 1.83 -1.30 11.28
C MET A 4 2.97 -1.88 12.12
N TYR A 5 3.88 -1.04 12.62
CA TYR A 5 4.95 -1.48 13.51
C TYR A 5 4.40 -2.21 14.73
N ASN A 6 3.37 -1.64 15.39
CA ASN A 6 2.73 -2.28 16.54
C ASN A 6 2.09 -3.63 16.17
N LEU A 7 1.47 -3.74 14.99
CA LEU A 7 0.90 -5.00 14.51
C LEU A 7 1.97 -6.03 14.20
N LEU A 8 3.12 -5.62 13.67
CA LEU A 8 4.26 -6.51 13.38
C LEU A 8 4.92 -7.02 14.66
N GLU A 9 5.11 -6.14 15.65
CA GLU A 9 5.58 -6.53 16.99
C GLU A 9 4.63 -7.52 17.65
N TYR A 10 3.32 -7.26 17.58
CA TYR A 10 2.32 -8.20 18.05
C TYR A 10 2.39 -9.53 17.30
N ALA A 11 2.47 -9.50 15.96
CA ALA A 11 2.54 -10.70 15.12
C ALA A 11 3.77 -11.56 15.46
N LYS A 12 4.93 -10.93 15.70
CA LYS A 12 6.14 -11.58 16.19
C LYS A 12 5.90 -12.28 17.53
N ASN A 13 5.39 -11.55 18.51
CA ASN A 13 5.22 -12.06 19.87
C ASN A 13 4.15 -13.17 19.95
N ALA A 14 3.07 -13.03 19.20
CA ALA A 14 1.98 -14.01 19.12
C ALA A 14 2.26 -15.16 18.15
N ARG A 15 3.42 -15.18 17.49
CA ARG A 15 3.81 -16.19 16.48
C ARG A 15 2.77 -16.35 15.37
N VAL A 16 2.25 -15.22 14.89
CA VAL A 16 1.30 -15.19 13.77
C VAL A 16 1.99 -15.74 12.53
N SER A 17 1.34 -16.72 11.88
CA SER A 17 1.92 -17.44 10.75
C SER A 17 1.89 -16.63 9.45
N ASN A 18 0.87 -15.79 9.27
CA ASN A 18 0.66 -15.01 8.05
C ASN A 18 0.09 -13.64 8.38
N LEU A 19 0.56 -12.61 7.68
CA LEU A 19 0.04 -11.26 7.78
C LEU A 19 -0.17 -10.69 6.38
N VAL A 20 -1.31 -10.02 6.16
CA VAL A 20 -1.61 -9.32 4.91
C VAL A 20 -1.60 -7.83 5.16
N TYR A 21 -0.77 -7.11 4.41
CA TYR A 21 -0.71 -5.66 4.41
C TYR A 21 -1.32 -5.09 3.13
N ILE A 22 -2.36 -4.27 3.28
CA ILE A 22 -2.99 -3.56 2.17
C ILE A 22 -2.31 -2.20 2.01
N SER A 23 -1.45 -2.13 1.00
CA SER A 23 -0.78 -0.92 0.53
C SER A 23 -1.67 -0.15 -0.46
N SER A 24 -1.10 0.47 -1.49
CA SER A 24 -1.82 1.21 -2.53
C SER A 24 -0.96 1.36 -3.78
N SER A 25 -1.57 1.48 -4.96
CA SER A 25 -0.88 1.82 -6.21
C SER A 25 -0.10 3.14 -6.15
N GLU A 26 -0.43 4.03 -5.23
CA GLU A 26 0.30 5.28 -4.99
C GLU A 26 1.79 5.06 -4.68
N VAL A 27 2.17 3.86 -4.21
CA VAL A 27 3.59 3.52 -3.98
C VAL A 27 4.40 3.47 -5.27
N TYR A 28 3.78 3.33 -6.44
CA TYR A 28 4.51 3.37 -7.71
C TYR A 28 4.96 4.80 -8.07
N GLY A 29 4.33 5.84 -7.53
CA GLY A 29 4.72 7.23 -7.76
C GLY A 29 4.43 7.70 -9.19
N ILE A 30 5.27 8.59 -9.71
CA ILE A 30 5.13 9.15 -11.06
C ILE A 30 5.51 8.07 -12.08
N SER A 31 4.52 7.53 -12.79
CA SER A 31 4.77 6.65 -13.93
C SER A 31 5.28 7.45 -15.12
N THR A 32 6.39 7.00 -15.71
CA THR A 32 6.95 7.56 -16.94
C THR A 32 6.46 6.85 -18.21
N SER A 33 5.66 5.79 -18.06
CA SER A 33 5.16 4.98 -19.17
C SER A 33 3.65 4.78 -19.11
N ASN A 34 3.01 4.65 -20.27
CA ASN A 34 1.58 4.32 -20.39
C ASN A 34 1.31 2.81 -20.29
N ASN A 35 2.31 2.00 -19.96
CA ASN A 35 2.17 0.56 -19.85
C ASN A 35 1.64 0.16 -18.46
N PRO A 36 1.01 -1.03 -18.34
CA PRO A 36 0.69 -1.60 -17.03
C PRO A 36 1.92 -1.65 -16.13
N LEU A 37 1.75 -1.25 -14.87
CA LEU A 37 2.81 -1.24 -13.87
C LEU A 37 2.93 -2.62 -13.22
N ASP A 38 4.13 -3.19 -13.26
CA ASP A 38 4.48 -4.42 -12.55
C ASP A 38 4.94 -4.12 -11.11
N GLU A 39 4.83 -5.07 -10.18
CA GLU A 39 5.25 -4.92 -8.78
C GLU A 39 6.74 -4.60 -8.61
N ASN A 40 7.58 -4.95 -9.59
CA ASN A 40 8.99 -4.62 -9.63
C ASN A 40 9.25 -3.18 -10.09
N TYR A 41 8.22 -2.43 -10.50
CA TYR A 41 8.38 -1.03 -10.89
C TYR A 41 8.73 -0.15 -9.68
N ILE A 42 9.87 0.53 -9.77
CA ILE A 42 10.34 1.48 -8.76
C ILE A 42 10.27 2.89 -9.38
N GLY A 43 9.13 3.55 -9.21
CA GLY A 43 8.98 4.94 -9.66
C GLY A 43 9.42 5.97 -8.62
N THR A 44 9.32 7.24 -8.98
CA THR A 44 9.76 8.35 -8.13
C THR A 44 8.57 8.95 -7.38
N VAL A 45 8.77 9.20 -6.08
CA VAL A 45 7.86 9.99 -5.25
C VAL A 45 8.64 11.21 -4.77
N ASP A 46 8.14 12.40 -5.06
CA ASP A 46 8.70 13.65 -4.54
C ASP A 46 8.35 13.77 -3.05
N HIS A 47 9.32 13.50 -2.18
CA HIS A 47 9.13 13.52 -0.73
C HIS A 47 8.94 14.92 -0.14
N LEU A 48 9.24 15.98 -0.90
CA LEU A 48 9.02 17.37 -0.47
C LEU A 48 7.62 17.87 -0.84
N SER A 49 6.89 17.16 -1.68
CA SER A 49 5.49 17.48 -1.97
C SER A 49 4.59 17.12 -0.79
N VAL A 50 3.76 18.07 -0.37
CA VAL A 50 2.78 17.91 0.72
C VAL A 50 1.82 16.73 0.46
N ARG A 51 1.52 16.44 -0.82
CA ARG A 51 0.64 15.35 -1.22
C ARG A 51 1.28 13.97 -1.10
N SER A 52 2.61 13.89 -1.02
CA SER A 52 3.35 12.63 -0.99
C SER A 52 3.34 11.95 0.38
N SER A 53 2.82 12.60 1.43
CA SER A 53 2.74 12.03 2.78
C SER A 53 2.14 10.62 2.79
N TYR A 54 1.06 10.41 2.03
CA TYR A 54 0.41 9.10 1.91
C TYR A 54 1.30 8.06 1.21
N ALA A 55 1.78 8.34 0.00
CA ALA A 55 2.63 7.44 -0.77
C ALA A 55 3.93 7.10 -0.04
N SER A 56 4.59 8.09 0.56
CA SER A 56 5.78 7.92 1.39
C SER A 56 5.51 7.03 2.61
N SER A 57 4.37 7.22 3.27
CA SER A 57 4.00 6.39 4.43
C SER A 57 3.74 4.93 4.06
N LYS A 58 3.16 4.67 2.89
CA LYS A 58 2.93 3.32 2.36
C LYS A 58 4.26 2.65 2.00
N ARG A 59 5.15 3.34 1.26
CA ARG A 59 6.51 2.86 0.96
C ARG A 59 7.30 2.50 2.22
N ALA A 60 7.35 3.42 3.19
CA ALA A 60 8.05 3.17 4.46
C ALA A 60 7.48 1.95 5.21
N THR A 61 6.16 1.74 5.11
CA THR A 61 5.50 0.58 5.75
C THR A 61 5.79 -0.72 4.99
N GLU A 62 5.87 -0.71 3.66
CA GLU A 62 6.30 -1.88 2.87
C GLU A 62 7.74 -2.28 3.20
N THR A 63 8.64 -1.30 3.28
CA THR A 63 10.03 -1.54 3.70
C THR A 63 10.08 -2.19 5.07
N LEU A 64 9.31 -1.67 6.04
CA LEU A 64 9.20 -2.26 7.38
C LEU A 64 8.71 -3.71 7.34
N CYS A 65 7.68 -4.00 6.55
CA CYS A 65 7.16 -5.35 6.38
C CYS A 65 8.22 -6.32 5.82
N VAL A 66 8.97 -5.91 4.79
CA VAL A 66 10.03 -6.73 4.21
C VAL A 66 11.17 -6.95 5.22
N SER A 67 11.54 -5.92 6.00
CA SER A 67 12.53 -6.06 7.07
C SER A 67 12.08 -7.07 8.13
N PHE A 68 10.83 -7.00 8.60
CA PHE A 68 10.29 -7.94 9.59
C PHE A 68 10.19 -9.38 9.04
N ALA A 69 9.81 -9.54 7.77
CA ALA A 69 9.80 -10.85 7.12
C ALA A 69 11.22 -11.45 7.06
N SER A 70 12.21 -10.62 6.71
CA SER A 70 13.62 -11.05 6.62
C SER A 70 14.23 -11.36 7.98
N GLU A 71 13.89 -10.60 9.03
CA GLU A 71 14.51 -10.73 10.36
C GLU A 71 13.85 -11.84 11.20
N TYR A 72 12.52 -11.94 11.16
CA TYR A 72 11.76 -12.82 12.05
C TYR A 72 11.07 -13.99 11.34
N GLY A 73 11.19 -14.10 10.00
CA GLY A 73 10.59 -15.18 9.23
C GLY A 73 9.06 -15.14 9.16
N ILE A 74 8.43 -14.00 9.48
CA ILE A 74 6.98 -13.83 9.41
C ILE A 74 6.59 -13.74 7.93
N LYS A 75 5.64 -14.59 7.48
CA LYS A 75 5.14 -14.54 6.11
C LYS A 75 4.21 -13.34 5.93
N ILE A 76 4.70 -12.31 5.24
CA ILE A 76 3.95 -11.07 5.01
C ILE A 76 3.63 -10.94 3.52
N MET A 77 2.35 -10.75 3.18
CA MET A 77 1.88 -10.51 1.83
C MET A 77 1.48 -9.04 1.68
N ILE A 78 2.05 -8.35 0.69
CA ILE A 78 1.76 -6.94 0.42
C ILE A 78 0.87 -6.86 -0.83
N VAL A 79 -0.29 -6.20 -0.70
CA VAL A 79 -1.23 -5.98 -1.81
C VAL A 79 -1.29 -4.49 -2.13
N ARG A 80 -1.14 -4.11 -3.41
CA ARG A 80 -1.13 -2.71 -3.86
C ARG A 80 -2.34 -2.40 -4.74
N PRO A 81 -3.56 -2.35 -4.18
CA PRO A 81 -4.75 -2.07 -4.97
C PRO A 81 -4.69 -0.65 -5.54
N GLY A 82 -5.23 -0.51 -6.76
CA GLY A 82 -5.53 0.78 -7.37
C GLY A 82 -6.78 1.42 -6.77
N HIS A 83 -7.65 1.93 -7.62
CA HIS A 83 -8.95 2.46 -7.19
C HIS A 83 -9.85 1.30 -6.78
N ILE A 84 -10.27 1.29 -5.52
CA ILE A 84 -11.23 0.32 -4.98
C ILE A 84 -12.61 0.97 -5.05
N TYR A 85 -13.58 0.26 -5.63
CA TYR A 85 -14.99 0.64 -5.67
C TYR A 85 -15.85 -0.48 -5.06
N GLY A 86 -17.04 -0.15 -4.58
CA GLY A 86 -17.95 -1.13 -4.01
C GLY A 86 -19.34 -0.58 -3.70
N PRO A 87 -20.31 -1.43 -3.31
CA PRO A 87 -21.71 -1.06 -3.15
C PRO A 87 -21.97 0.04 -2.10
N SER A 88 -21.04 0.21 -1.16
CA SER A 88 -21.11 1.25 -0.12
C SER A 88 -20.42 2.55 -0.52
N ALA A 89 -19.95 2.68 -1.77
CA ALA A 89 -19.39 3.92 -2.28
C ALA A 89 -20.49 4.99 -2.28
N LYS A 90 -20.17 6.16 -1.72
CA LYS A 90 -21.13 7.28 -1.71
C LYS A 90 -21.26 7.85 -3.11
N ASP A 91 -22.49 8.15 -3.53
CA ASP A 91 -22.76 8.80 -4.83
C ASP A 91 -22.02 10.14 -4.98
N SER A 92 -21.66 10.79 -3.88
CA SER A 92 -20.89 12.05 -3.86
C SER A 92 -19.37 11.85 -3.96
N ASP A 93 -18.86 10.63 -4.07
CA ASP A 93 -17.41 10.36 -4.10
C ASP A 93 -16.84 10.50 -5.52
N ASN A 94 -16.35 11.69 -5.85
CA ASN A 94 -15.69 12.00 -7.13
C ASN A 94 -14.40 11.21 -7.42
N ARG A 95 -13.92 10.36 -6.50
CA ARG A 95 -12.79 9.45 -6.75
C ARG A 95 -13.22 8.13 -7.39
N VAL A 96 -14.52 7.84 -7.32
CA VAL A 96 -15.14 6.71 -7.97
C VAL A 96 -15.44 7.14 -9.39
N SER A 97 -14.96 6.35 -10.34
CA SER A 97 -15.49 6.32 -11.70
C SER A 97 -16.94 5.83 -11.67
N SER A 98 -17.83 6.57 -11.00
CA SER A 98 -19.28 6.33 -10.97
C SER A 98 -19.90 6.45 -12.36
N PHE A 99 -19.12 6.86 -13.35
CA PHE A 99 -19.44 6.88 -14.78
C PHE A 99 -19.60 5.50 -15.45
N PHE A 100 -19.15 4.40 -14.84
CA PHE A 100 -19.30 3.06 -15.45
C PHE A 100 -20.56 2.32 -14.98
N MET A 101 -21.39 2.91 -14.10
CA MET A 101 -22.63 2.32 -13.59
C MET A 101 -23.90 2.93 -14.20
N THR A 102 -23.79 3.70 -15.29
CA THR A 102 -24.92 4.14 -16.14
C THR A 102 -24.80 3.47 -17.51
#